data_AF-A0A5K1C6N2-F1
#
_entry.id   AF-A0A5K1C6N2-F1
#
_cell.length_a   1.000
_cell.length_b   1.000
_cell.length_c   1.000
_cell.angle_alpha   90.00
_cell.angle_beta   90.00
_cell.angle_gamma   90.00
#
_symmetry.space_group_name_H-M   'P 1'
#
loop_
_entity.id
_entity.type
_entity.pdbx_description
1 polymer ?
#
loop_
_entity_poly.entity_id
_entity_poly.type
_entity_poly.pdbx_seq_one_letter_code
_entity_poly.pdbx_strand_id
1 'polypeptide(L)' 'VDIIFNNVFWESCVKLLKVCVPLVKVLRLADSEDRPSIRYLYEAMDKAKEAIRDNLKEKK' A
#
# COMPACT_ATOMS: atom_id res chain seq x y z
N VAL A 1 3.27 -11.60 25.40
CA VAL A 1 2.81 -10.18 25.39
C VAL A 1 3.96 -9.25 25.00
N ASP A 2 5.19 -9.74 24.93
CA ASP A 2 6.39 -8.93 24.66
C ASP A 2 6.52 -8.43 23.22
N ILE A 3 5.82 -9.06 22.27
CA ILE A 3 5.85 -8.69 20.84
C ILE A 3 5.31 -7.27 20.61
N ILE A 4 4.25 -6.88 21.33
CA ILE A 4 3.66 -5.53 21.25
C ILE A 4 4.54 -4.45 21.89
N PHE A 5 5.55 -4.81 22.67
CA PHE A 5 6.56 -3.86 23.19
C PHE A 5 7.83 -3.84 22.32
N ASN A 6 7.93 -4.69 21.32
CA ASN A 6 9.12 -4.79 20.48
C ASN A 6 9.10 -3.70 19.39
N ASN A 7 10.05 -2.77 19.45
CA ASN A 7 10.17 -1.69 18.48
C ASN A 7 10.46 -2.21 17.05
N VAL A 8 11.24 -3.28 16.91
CA VAL A 8 11.56 -3.90 15.61
C VAL A 8 10.32 -4.51 14.96
N PHE A 9 9.40 -5.04 15.78
CA PHE A 9 8.11 -5.54 15.31
C PHE A 9 7.28 -4.41 14.71
N TRP A 10 7.11 -3.30 15.43
CA TRP A 10 6.34 -2.14 14.93
C TRP A 10 6.95 -1.50 13.69
N GLU A 11 8.27 -1.38 13.62
CA GLU A 11 9.00 -0.95 12.42
C GLU A 11 8.67 -1.83 11.20
N SER A 12 8.58 -3.14 11.42
CA SER A 12 8.19 -4.10 10.37
C SER A 12 6.71 -3.93 9.99
N CYS A 13 5.83 -3.70 10.95
CA CYS A 13 4.42 -3.40 10.69
C CYS A 13 4.24 -2.10 9.90
N VAL A 14 4.99 -1.03 10.20
CA VAL A 14 4.95 0.22 9.46
C VAL A 14 5.39 0.01 8.01
N LYS A 15 6.46 -0.77 7.79
CA LYS A 15 6.90 -1.14 6.43
C LYS A 15 5.84 -1.94 5.67
N LEU A 16 5.19 -2.89 6.34
CA LEU A 16 4.09 -3.64 5.76
C LEU A 16 2.92 -2.72 5.39
N LEU A 17 2.53 -1.81 6.27
CA LEU A 17 1.46 -0.84 6.02
C LEU A 17 1.77 0.07 4.83
N LYS A 18 3.02 0.52 4.67
CA LYS A 18 3.46 1.29 3.50
C LYS A 18 3.23 0.54 2.17
N VAL A 19 3.22 -0.80 2.18
CA VAL A 19 2.91 -1.62 1.00
C VAL A 19 1.41 -1.91 0.89
N CYS A 20 0.74 -2.23 1.99
CA CYS A 20 -0.66 -2.60 1.99
C CYS A 20 -1.60 -1.42 1.68
N VAL A 21 -1.29 -0.21 2.15
CA VAL A 21 -2.16 0.97 1.97
C VAL A 21 -2.40 1.31 0.49
N PRO A 22 -1.38 1.40 -0.39
CA PRO A 22 -1.60 1.60 -1.83
C PRO A 22 -2.46 0.50 -2.47
N LEU A 23 -2.26 -0.76 -2.08
CA LEU A 23 -3.04 -1.90 -2.61
C LEU A 23 -4.51 -1.82 -2.22
N VAL A 24 -4.80 -1.54 -0.95
CA VAL A 24 -6.17 -1.38 -0.46
C VAL A 24 -6.88 -0.22 -1.15
N LYS A 25 -6.18 0.87 -1.48
CA LYS A 25 -6.74 1.98 -2.27
C LYS A 25 -7.17 1.53 -3.66
N VAL A 26 -6.35 0.76 -4.37
CA VAL A 26 -6.69 0.20 -5.68
C VAL A 26 -7.89 -0.73 -5.58
N LEU A 27 -7.93 -1.60 -4.56
CA LEU A 27 -9.04 -2.53 -4.35
C LEU A 27 -10.36 -1.79 -4.08
N ARG A 28 -10.32 -0.73 -3.25
CA ARG A 28 -11.51 0.11 -3.01
C ARG A 28 -12.01 0.81 -4.28
N LEU A 29 -11.11 1.19 -5.18
CA LEU A 29 -11.47 1.75 -6.49
C LEU A 29 -12.02 0.70 -7.45
N ALA A 30 -11.54 -0.55 -7.37
CA ALA A 30 -12.06 -1.64 -8.18
C ALA A 30 -13.45 -2.12 -7.72
N ASP A 31 -13.72 -2.00 -6.43
CA ASP A 31 -14.97 -2.42 -5.77
C ASP A 31 -16.05 -1.34 -5.77
N SER A 32 -15.76 -0.10 -6.22
CA SER A 32 -16.76 0.96 -6.27
C SER A 32 -17.89 0.60 -7.24
N GLU A 33 -19.15 0.77 -6.80
CA GLU A 33 -20.34 0.50 -7.62
C GLU A 33 -20.33 1.33 -8.92
N ASP A 34 -19.82 2.56 -8.84
CA ASP A 34 -19.39 3.34 -9.98
C ASP A 34 -18.14 2.69 -10.58
N ARG A 35 -18.34 1.83 -11.57
CA ARG A 35 -17.24 1.20 -12.32
C ARG A 35 -16.37 2.29 -12.94
N PRO A 36 -15.13 2.51 -12.45
CA PRO A 36 -14.26 3.48 -13.07
C PRO A 36 -13.94 3.03 -14.49
N SER A 37 -13.65 3.99 -15.39
CA SER A 37 -13.09 3.61 -16.69
C SER A 37 -11.84 2.74 -16.48
N ILE A 38 -11.65 1.71 -17.31
CA ILE A 38 -10.49 0.81 -17.23
C ILE A 38 -9.17 1.60 -17.16
N ARG A 39 -9.09 2.71 -17.91
CA ARG A 39 -7.95 3.64 -17.89
C ARG A 39 -7.64 4.18 -16.49
N TYR A 40 -8.66 4.56 -15.74
CA TYR A 40 -8.51 5.07 -14.37
C TYR A 40 -8.02 3.99 -13.40
N LEU A 41 -8.50 2.75 -13.56
CA LEU A 41 -8.03 1.62 -12.75
C LEU A 41 -6.56 1.31 -13.02
N TYR A 42 -6.15 1.29 -14.30
CA TYR A 42 -4.74 1.12 -14.66
C TYR A 42 -3.84 2.24 -14.13
N GLU A 43 -4.31 3.49 -14.16
CA GLU A 43 -3.57 4.63 -13.58
C GLU A 43 -3.42 4.48 -12.05
N ALA A 44 -4.48 4.07 -11.36
CA ALA A 44 -4.44 3.81 -9.92
C ALA A 44 -3.48 2.66 -9.56
N MET A 45 -3.46 1.60 -10.38
CA MET A 45 -2.52 0.50 -10.24
C MET A 45 -1.07 0.93 -10.45
N ASP A 46 -0.81 1.79 -11.44
CA ASP A 46 0.53 2.29 -11.73
C ASP A 46 1.06 3.16 -10.57
N LYS A 47 0.23 4.09 -10.09
CA LYS A 47 0.51 4.89 -8.89
C LYS A 47 0.77 4.03 -7.66
N ALA A 48 0.04 2.93 -7.48
CA ALA A 48 0.29 2.00 -6.38
C ALA A 48 1.65 1.29 -6.50
N LYS A 49 2.05 0.89 -7.71
CA LYS A 49 3.37 0.30 -7.97
C LYS A 49 4.51 1.28 -7.68
N GLU A 50 4.36 2.54 -8.10
CA GLU A 50 5.34 3.60 -7.81
C GLU A 50 5.44 3.86 -6.30
N ALA A 51 4.30 4.02 -5.61
CA ALA A 51 4.28 4.23 -4.17
C ALA A 51 4.95 3.09 -3.39
N ILE A 52 4.68 1.84 -3.76
CA ILE A 52 5.34 0.66 -3.15
C ILE A 52 6.84 0.69 -3.42
N ARG A 53 7.25 0.98 -4.66
CA ARG A 53 8.66 1.06 -5.04
C ARG A 53 9.40 2.12 -4.22
N ASP A 54 8.81 3.29 -4.04
CA ASP A 54 9.44 4.39 -3.32
C ASP A 54 9.48 4.11 -1.81
N ASN A 55 8.40 3.55 -1.25
CA ASN A 55 8.35 3.11 0.14
C ASN A 55 9.40 2.04 0.49
N LEU A 56 9.79 1.21 -0.48
CA LEU A 56 10.83 0.17 -0.31
C LEU A 56 12.25 0.68 -0.60
N LYS A 57 12.39 1.80 -1.33
CA LYS A 57 13.68 2.46 -1.60
C LYS A 57 14.17 3.32 -0.43
N GLU A 58 13.36 3.57 0.59
CA GLU A 58 13.80 4.16 1.86
C GLU A 58 14.72 3.20 2.64
N LYS A 59 15.94 3.06 2.13
CA LYS A 59 17.13 2.60 2.85
C LYS A 59 18.34 3.38 2.30
N LYS A 60 18.59 4.54 2.90
CA LYS A 60 19.95 5.08 3.03
C LYS A 60 20.15 5.52 4.47
#